data_AF-A0A535N6J6-F1
#
_entry.id   AF-A0A535N6J6-F1
#
_cell.length_a   1.000
_cell.length_b   1.000
_cell.length_c   1.000
_cell.angle_alpha   90.00
_cell.angle_beta   90.00
_cell.angle_gamma   90.00
#
_symmetry.space_group_name_H-M   'P 1'
#
loop_
_entity.id
_entity.type
_entity.pdbx_description
1 polymer ?
#
loop_
_entity_poly.entity_id
_entity_poly.type
_entity_poly.pdbx_seq_one_letter_code
_entity_poly.pdbx_strand_id
1 'polypeptide(L)'
;AVLATMSAALPAKGLMGFKAYTHGKSGARFWVCLFDAADGRPRAVIEADWLGRMRTGATSGLATKYLAAAQASVLTIIGAGGQSLAQVLAVAA
;
A
#
# COMPACT_ATOMS: atom_id res chain seq x y z
N ALA A 1 20.64 -6.69 -6.45
CA ALA A 1 19.49 -6.80 -5.53
C ALA A 1 19.36 -5.47 -4.79
N VAL A 2 18.15 -5.03 -4.47
CA VAL A 2 17.88 -3.76 -3.78
C VAL A 2 17.10 -4.05 -2.51
N LEU A 3 17.40 -3.32 -1.43
CA LEU A 3 16.57 -3.20 -0.24
C LEU A 3 16.12 -1.75 -0.15
N ALA A 4 14.81 -1.52 -0.09
CA ALA A 4 14.23 -0.20 0.07
C ALA A 4 13.34 -0.16 1.30
N THR A 5 13.35 0.96 2.01
CA THR A 5 12.59 1.19 3.24
C THR A 5 11.76 2.47 3.14
N MET A 6 10.59 2.46 3.77
CA MET A 6 9.66 3.59 3.85
C MET A 6 9.17 3.69 5.28
N SER A 7 9.71 4.62 6.05
CA SER A 7 9.36 4.81 7.47
C SER A 7 8.26 5.86 7.64
N ALA A 8 7.39 5.64 8.63
CA ALA A 8 6.36 6.59 9.02
C ALA A 8 5.98 6.41 10.49
N ALA A 9 5.42 7.45 11.10
CA ALA A 9 4.83 7.41 12.42
C ALA A 9 3.40 7.97 12.38
N LEU A 10 2.52 7.38 13.17
CA LEU A 10 1.16 7.86 13.43
C LEU A 10 0.92 7.88 14.95
N PRO A 11 1.50 8.85 15.69
CA PRO A 11 1.42 8.89 17.15
C PRO A 11 -0.01 8.94 17.69
N ALA A 12 -0.94 9.59 16.96
CA ALA A 12 -2.36 9.62 17.31
C ALA A 12 -3.04 8.23 17.35
N LYS A 13 -2.39 7.19 16.79
CA LYS A 13 -2.80 5.78 16.87
C LYS A 13 -1.84 4.93 17.70
N GLY A 14 -0.84 5.53 18.35
CA GLY A 14 0.16 4.83 19.14
C GLY A 14 1.10 3.94 18.30
N LEU A 15 1.23 4.21 17.00
CA LEU A 15 1.98 3.35 16.08
C LEU A 15 3.09 4.11 15.37
N MET A 16 4.22 3.46 15.21
CA MET A 16 5.24 3.83 14.24
C MET A 16 5.79 2.59 13.56
N GLY A 17 6.47 2.75 12.42
CA GLY A 17 7.01 1.60 11.72
C GLY A 17 7.59 1.93 10.37
N PHE A 18 7.85 0.88 9.62
CA PHE A 18 8.34 0.99 8.25
C PHE A 18 7.84 -0.15 7.40
N LYS A 19 7.68 0.13 6.10
CA LYS A 19 7.62 -0.90 5.08
C LYS A 19 9.03 -1.10 4.54
N ALA A 20 9.49 -2.35 4.48
CA ALA A 20 10.71 -2.72 3.79
C ALA A 20 10.38 -3.66 2.63
N TYR A 21 11.13 -3.58 1.54
CA TYR A 21 11.06 -4.59 0.50
C TYR A 21 12.40 -4.86 -0.15
N THR A 22 12.63 -6.13 -0.44
CA THR A 22 13.75 -6.57 -1.26
C THR A 22 13.29 -6.77 -2.69
N HIS A 23 14.16 -6.48 -3.64
CA HIS A 23 13.94 -6.74 -5.06
C HIS A 23 15.17 -7.40 -5.67
N GLY A 24 14.97 -8.58 -6.25
CA GLY A 24 16.03 -9.37 -6.88
C GLY A 24 15.53 -10.15 -8.09
N LYS A 25 16.36 -11.06 -8.61
CA LYS A 25 16.02 -11.89 -9.79
C LYS A 25 14.75 -12.73 -9.60
N SER A 26 14.43 -13.09 -8.36
CA SER A 26 13.25 -13.86 -7.98
C SER A 26 12.01 -13.01 -7.68
N GLY A 27 12.06 -11.70 -7.94
CA GLY A 27 10.97 -10.76 -7.70
C GLY A 27 11.13 -9.96 -6.41
N ALA A 28 10.00 -9.39 -5.95
CA ALA A 28 9.94 -8.56 -4.76
C ALA A 28 9.34 -9.30 -3.56
N ARG A 29 9.80 -8.97 -2.34
CA ARG A 29 9.22 -9.43 -1.07
C ARG A 29 8.99 -8.22 -0.18
N PHE A 30 7.83 -8.14 0.47
CA PHE A 30 7.40 -6.96 1.20
C PHE A 30 7.10 -7.29 2.66
N TRP A 31 7.52 -6.41 3.55
CA TRP A 31 7.29 -6.53 4.99
C TRP A 31 6.88 -5.18 5.55
N VAL A 32 5.93 -5.18 6.48
CA VAL A 32 5.63 -4.04 7.34
C VAL A 32 6.01 -4.42 8.76
N CYS A 33 6.89 -3.63 9.38
CA CYS A 33 7.24 -3.76 10.79
C CYS A 33 6.58 -2.62 11.55
N LEU A 34 5.84 -2.97 12.61
CA LEU A 34 5.13 -2.02 13.48
C LEU A 34 5.72 -2.07 14.89
N PHE A 35 5.76 -0.90 15.51
CA PHE A 35 6.24 -0.67 16.86
C PHE A 35 5.26 0.23 17.60
N ASP A 36 5.22 0.09 18.92
CA ASP A 36 4.51 1.01 19.78
C ASP A 36 5.22 2.37 19.76
N ALA A 37 4.48 3.45 19.52
CA ALA A 37 5.05 4.78 19.44
C ALA A 37 5.45 5.36 20.81
N ALA A 38 4.95 4.80 21.92
CA ALA A 38 5.25 5.30 23.27
C ALA A 38 6.57 4.74 23.82
N ASP A 39 6.81 3.43 23.65
CA ASP A 39 7.97 2.74 24.24
C ASP A 39 8.89 2.06 23.21
N GLY A 40 8.55 2.10 21.93
CA GLY A 40 9.36 1.55 20.84
C GLY A 40 9.33 0.03 20.74
N ARG A 41 8.53 -0.68 21.55
CA ARG A 41 8.48 -2.14 21.51
C ARG A 41 7.88 -2.64 20.19
N PRO A 42 8.40 -3.73 19.61
CA PRO A 42 7.85 -4.31 18.40
C PRO A 42 6.44 -4.85 18.66
N ARG A 43 5.53 -4.61 17.72
CA ARG A 43 4.12 -5.03 17.80
C ARG A 43 3.82 -6.12 16.79
N ALA A 44 4.32 -6.00 15.57
CA ALA A 44 4.07 -6.97 14.51
C ALA A 44 5.10 -6.87 13.38
N VAL A 45 5.30 -8.00 12.70
CA VAL A 45 5.91 -8.07 11.38
C VAL A 45 4.91 -8.75 10.46
N ILE A 46 4.57 -8.11 9.34
CA ILE A 46 3.46 -8.52 8.46
C ILE A 46 4.00 -8.66 7.03
N GLU A 47 3.74 -9.80 6.38
CA GLU A 47 3.94 -9.96 4.93
C GLU A 47 3.00 -8.98 4.21
N ALA A 48 3.55 -8.19 3.29
CA ALA A 48 2.89 -6.96 2.85
C ALA A 48 2.69 -6.85 1.34
N ASP A 49 2.77 -7.93 0.56
CA ASP A 49 2.48 -7.86 -0.88
C ASP A 49 1.02 -7.44 -1.12
N TRP A 50 0.08 -8.19 -0.55
CA TRP A 50 -1.35 -7.89 -0.71
C TRP A 50 -1.73 -6.55 -0.07
N LEU A 51 -1.23 -6.28 1.14
CA LEU A 51 -1.45 -4.99 1.82
C LEU A 51 -0.91 -3.82 0.99
N GLY A 52 0.25 -3.99 0.36
CA GLY A 52 0.86 -3.01 -0.53
C GLY A 52 -0.01 -2.69 -1.75
N ARG A 53 -0.61 -3.71 -2.35
CA ARG A 53 -1.55 -3.58 -3.49
C ARG A 53 -2.84 -2.88 -3.05
N MET A 54 -3.46 -3.34 -1.97
CA MET A 54 -4.70 -2.78 -1.43
C MET A 54 -4.56 -1.28 -1.11
N ARG A 55 -3.52 -0.86 -0.38
CA ARG A 55 -3.36 0.56 -0.02
C ARG A 55 -3.15 1.45 -1.25
N THR A 56 -2.49 0.91 -2.29
CA THR A 56 -2.21 1.64 -3.53
C THR A 56 -3.52 1.85 -4.28
N GLY A 57 -4.31 0.79 -4.45
CA GLY A 57 -5.67 0.88 -5.01
C GLY A 57 -6.56 1.84 -4.23
N ALA A 58 -6.63 1.70 -2.90
CA ALA A 58 -7.46 2.57 -2.05
C ALA A 58 -7.09 4.06 -2.16
N THR A 59 -5.80 4.38 -2.26
CA THR A 59 -5.35 5.77 -2.49
C THR A 59 -5.82 6.28 -3.84
N SER A 60 -5.73 5.45 -4.89
CA SER A 60 -6.26 5.78 -6.22
C SER A 60 -7.78 5.95 -6.21
N GLY A 61 -8.54 5.06 -5.55
CA GLY A 61 -9.99 5.20 -5.41
C GLY A 61 -10.40 6.49 -4.68
N LEU A 62 -9.69 6.85 -3.60
CA LEU A 62 -9.90 8.12 -2.92
C LEU A 62 -9.64 9.31 -3.84
N ALA A 63 -8.56 9.28 -4.62
CA ALA A 63 -8.26 10.32 -5.59
C ALA A 63 -9.34 10.40 -6.68
N THR A 64 -9.77 9.27 -7.24
CA THR A 64 -10.86 9.21 -8.23
C THR A 64 -12.13 9.84 -7.69
N LYS A 65 -12.53 9.55 -6.44
CA LYS A 65 -13.73 10.13 -5.82
C LYS A 65 -13.77 11.66 -5.89
N TYR A 66 -12.63 12.32 -5.75
CA TYR A 66 -12.55 13.78 -5.72
C TYR A 66 -12.11 14.43 -7.03
N LEU A 67 -11.42 13.69 -7.90
CA LEU A 67 -10.78 14.25 -9.10
C LEU A 67 -11.41 13.77 -10.41
N ALA A 68 -12.13 12.66 -10.43
CA ALA A 68 -12.82 12.19 -11.63
C ALA A 68 -14.03 13.07 -11.95
N ALA A 69 -14.37 13.17 -13.24
CA ALA A 69 -15.60 13.80 -13.66
C ALA A 69 -16.80 13.05 -13.06
N ALA A 70 -17.79 13.78 -12.53
CA ALA A 70 -18.94 13.19 -11.84
C ALA A 70 -19.75 12.20 -12.72
N GLN A 71 -19.70 12.40 -14.03
CA GLN A 71 -20.36 11.57 -15.05
C GLN A 71 -19.48 10.45 -15.62
N ALA A 72 -18.26 10.25 -15.10
CA ALA A 72 -17.38 9.19 -15.57
C ALA A 72 -18.03 7.81 -15.33
N SER A 73 -18.17 7.02 -16.40
CA SER A 73 -18.80 5.69 -16.37
C SER A 73 -17.90 4.58 -16.93
N VAL A 74 -16.71 4.93 -17.43
CA VAL A 74 -15.77 3.99 -18.05
C VAL A 74 -14.43 4.07 -17.32
N LEU A 75 -13.96 2.92 -16.83
CA LEU A 75 -12.63 2.74 -16.26
C LEU A 75 -11.74 1.99 -17.26
N THR A 76 -10.66 2.62 -17.70
CA THR A 76 -9.63 1.98 -18.53
C THR A 76 -8.46 1.51 -17.68
N ILE A 77 -8.09 0.22 -17.80
CA ILE A 77 -6.90 -0.35 -17.17
C ILE A 77 -5.87 -0.67 -18.25
N ILE A 78 -4.69 -0.05 -18.14
CA ILE A 78 -3.55 -0.36 -19.01
C ILE A 78 -2.56 -1.19 -18.19
N GLY A 79 -2.52 -2.50 -18.49
CA GLY A 79 -1.68 -3.48 -17.80
C GLY A 79 -2.45 -4.32 -16.78
N ALA A 80 -2.51 -5.64 -17.01
CA ALA A 80 -3.22 -6.61 -16.17
C ALA A 80 -2.32 -7.27 -15.10
N GLY A 81 -1.27 -6.58 -14.65
CA GLY A 81 -0.35 -7.07 -13.62
C GLY A 81 -0.93 -7.02 -12.20
N GLY A 82 -0.13 -7.36 -11.18
CA GLY A 82 -0.60 -7.50 -9.79
C GLY A 82 -1.38 -6.29 -9.23
N GLN A 83 -1.08 -5.06 -9.64
CA GLN A 83 -1.80 -3.89 -9.10
C GLN A 83 -3.24 -3.74 -9.66
N SER A 84 -3.56 -4.35 -10.81
CA SER A 84 -4.80 -4.12 -11.55
C SER A 84 -6.05 -4.40 -10.73
N LEU A 85 -6.10 -5.54 -10.05
CA LEU A 85 -7.28 -5.94 -9.26
C LEU A 85 -7.59 -4.93 -8.15
N ALA A 86 -6.58 -4.49 -7.39
CA ALA A 86 -6.79 -3.53 -6.31
C ALA A 86 -7.22 -2.15 -6.84
N GLN A 87 -6.77 -1.77 -8.04
CA GLN A 87 -7.22 -0.54 -8.71
C GLN A 87 -8.69 -0.63 -9.09
N VAL A 88 -9.11 -1.74 -9.73
CA VAL A 88 -10.52 -1.95 -10.10
C VAL A 88 -11.41 -1.95 -8.86
N LEU A 89 -11.04 -2.72 -7.82
CA LEU A 89 -11.81 -2.80 -6.58
C LEU A 89 -12.01 -1.43 -5.90
N ALA A 90 -11.01 -0.54 -5.96
CA ALA A 90 -11.09 0.74 -5.27
C ALA A 90 -11.73 1.84 -6.12
N VAL A 91 -11.54 1.83 -7.44
CA VAL A 91 -12.05 2.86 -8.35
C VAL A 91 -13.50 2.59 -8.74
N ALA A 92 -13.93 1.33 -8.78
CA ALA A 92 -15.29 0.93 -9.12
C ALA A 92 -16.18 0.61 -7.90
N ALA A 93 -15.72 0.89 -6.67
CA ALA A 93 -16.50 0.75 -5.44
C ALA A 93 -17.53 1.87 -5.27
#